data_AF-A0A2N5YSL6-F1
#
_entry.id   AF-A0A2N5YSL6-F1
#
_cell.length_a   1.000
_cell.length_b   1.000
_cell.length_c   1.000
_cell.angle_alpha   90.00
_cell.angle_beta   90.00
_cell.angle_gamma   90.00
#
_symmetry.space_group_name_H-M   'P 1'
#
loop_
_entity.id
_entity.type
_entity.pdbx_description
1 polymer ?
#
loop_
_entity_poly.entity_id
_entity_poly.type
_entity_poly.pdbx_seq_one_letter_code
_entity_poly.pdbx_strand_id
1 'polypeptide(L)'
;MKKSFHASLLLFLLVLSINVSGQGVAINTDGSNADNSAMLDIKSTNAGILVPRLTQAQRNSISNPATGLLIFQTDNTPGFYYNAGTAGSPSWIKLTIPTDNFDDADADATNELQTISISDHEITLSDGGGSVIVPDNNTTYSAGNQLGLSGTTFNVTEGSGSGLDGDMVDGQHWSDIQTWVNSNDDNTTYSAGTGLNLAGTTFSADFGNTTVAGNGLKTQGNFGQFQAHGTYTDFNAVPNYWGWNYVQGNTNAPNSTSSQWYREVVSLGDNYSARGAGGYSLELAFPRYNH
;
A
#
# COMPACT_ATOMS: atom_id res chain seq x y z
N MET A 1 92.95 69.91 -37.62
CA MET A 1 91.47 69.83 -37.60
C MET A 1 90.87 69.03 -38.76
N LYS A 2 91.34 69.15 -40.02
CA LYS A 2 90.74 68.39 -41.14
C LYS A 2 90.87 66.86 -41.03
N LYS A 3 92.02 66.33 -40.57
CA LYS A 3 92.25 64.87 -40.47
C LYS A 3 91.41 64.17 -39.38
N SER A 4 91.13 64.85 -38.27
CA SER A 4 90.30 64.28 -37.19
C SER A 4 88.82 64.23 -37.56
N PHE A 5 88.33 65.17 -38.38
CA PHE A 5 86.94 65.18 -38.86
C PHE A 5 86.63 63.98 -39.78
N HIS A 6 87.55 63.63 -40.68
CA HIS A 6 87.36 62.49 -41.58
C HIS A 6 87.40 61.14 -40.84
N ALA A 7 88.27 61.01 -39.83
CA ALA A 7 88.33 59.81 -38.99
C ALA A 7 87.06 59.64 -38.14
N SER A 8 86.54 60.72 -37.53
CA SER A 8 85.27 60.68 -36.81
C SER A 8 84.07 60.42 -37.72
N LEU A 9 84.05 60.98 -38.94
CA LEU A 9 82.97 60.74 -39.91
C LEU A 9 82.96 59.29 -40.40
N LEU A 10 84.14 58.69 -40.65
CA LEU A 10 84.25 57.29 -41.05
C LEU A 10 83.82 56.35 -39.91
N LEU A 11 84.18 56.67 -38.66
CA LEU A 11 83.74 55.90 -37.49
C LEU A 11 82.23 56.05 -37.26
N PHE A 12 81.66 57.25 -37.43
CA PHE A 12 80.22 57.49 -37.36
C PHE A 12 79.46 56.69 -38.43
N LEU A 13 79.98 56.65 -39.67
CA LEU A 13 79.41 55.84 -40.76
C LEU A 13 79.53 54.33 -40.52
N LEU A 14 80.61 53.86 -39.87
CA LEU A 14 80.78 52.45 -39.51
C LEU A 14 79.80 52.01 -38.41
N VAL A 15 79.52 52.91 -37.44
CA VAL A 15 78.56 52.67 -36.35
C VAL A 15 77.10 52.82 -36.81
N LEU A 16 76.86 53.52 -37.93
CA LEU A 16 75.54 53.60 -38.60
C LEU A 16 75.19 52.39 -39.47
N SER A 17 75.98 51.32 -39.42
CA SER A 17 75.66 50.05 -40.09
C SER A 17 74.45 49.40 -39.43
N ILE A 18 73.24 49.86 -39.78
CA ILE A 18 71.99 49.23 -39.38
C ILE A 18 71.93 47.83 -39.99
N ASN A 19 71.86 46.81 -39.15
CA ASN A 19 71.53 45.46 -39.57
C ASN A 19 70.08 45.51 -40.07
N VAL A 20 69.90 45.63 -41.38
CA VAL A 20 68.61 45.31 -41.99
C VAL A 20 68.51 43.79 -41.98
N SER A 21 67.90 43.26 -40.93
CA SER A 21 67.40 41.89 -40.95
C SER A 21 66.38 41.81 -42.07
N GLY A 22 66.50 40.84 -42.98
CA GLY A 22 65.42 40.55 -43.91
C GLY A 22 64.17 40.21 -43.08
N GLN A 23 63.18 41.12 -43.10
CA GLN A 23 61.88 40.89 -42.49
C GLN A 23 61.05 40.01 -43.45
N GLY A 24 60.08 39.27 -42.92
CA GLY A 24 59.10 38.55 -43.75
C GLY A 24 58.42 39.49 -44.75
N VAL A 25 58.03 38.97 -45.91
CA VAL A 25 57.31 39.73 -46.92
C VAL A 25 55.83 39.75 -46.55
N ALA A 26 55.26 40.92 -46.28
CA ALA A 26 53.82 41.09 -46.12
C ALA A 26 53.17 41.53 -47.44
N ILE A 27 52.08 40.88 -47.84
CA ILE A 27 51.22 41.31 -48.95
C ILE A 27 49.81 41.51 -48.41
N ASN A 28 49.43 42.76 -48.18
CA ASN A 28 48.13 43.15 -47.65
C ASN A 28 47.80 44.59 -48.09
N THR A 29 46.57 45.03 -47.78
CA THR A 29 46.09 46.39 -48.07
C THR A 29 45.95 47.27 -46.82
N ASP A 30 46.18 46.71 -45.63
CA ASP A 30 45.99 47.39 -44.34
C ASP A 30 47.30 47.90 -43.70
N GLY A 31 48.45 47.58 -44.31
CA GLY A 31 49.76 48.02 -43.84
C GLY A 31 50.26 47.26 -42.61
N SER A 32 49.64 46.13 -42.26
CA SER A 32 50.13 45.27 -41.18
C SER A 32 51.50 44.67 -41.52
N ASN A 33 52.38 44.55 -40.51
CA ASN A 33 53.66 43.87 -40.65
C ASN A 33 53.43 42.36 -40.85
N ALA A 34 54.37 41.70 -41.53
CA ALA A 34 54.37 40.24 -41.62
C ALA A 34 54.50 39.63 -40.22
N ASP A 35 53.83 38.50 -40.00
CA ASP A 35 54.03 37.70 -38.80
C ASP A 35 55.51 37.28 -38.64
N ASN A 36 56.01 37.30 -37.40
CA ASN A 36 57.41 36.98 -37.09
C ASN A 36 57.80 35.54 -37.45
N SER A 37 56.83 34.64 -37.56
CA SER A 37 57.03 33.24 -37.96
C SER A 37 56.96 33.02 -39.47
N ALA A 38 56.58 34.03 -40.26
CA ALA A 38 56.33 33.91 -41.69
C ALA A 38 57.43 34.58 -42.54
N MET A 39 57.89 33.86 -43.57
CA MET A 39 58.72 34.47 -44.63
C MET A 39 57.86 35.18 -45.68
N LEU A 40 56.62 34.74 -45.86
CA LEU A 40 55.60 35.35 -46.71
C LEU A 40 54.26 35.31 -45.96
N ASP A 41 53.71 36.48 -45.68
CA ASP A 41 52.42 36.66 -45.01
C ASP A 41 51.46 37.37 -45.97
N ILE A 42 50.33 36.74 -46.28
CA ILE A 42 49.34 37.25 -47.23
C ILE A 42 48.01 37.38 -46.52
N LYS A 43 47.53 38.62 -46.41
CA LYS A 43 46.25 38.95 -45.78
C LYS A 43 45.35 39.66 -46.78
N SER A 44 44.24 39.04 -47.12
CA SER A 44 43.18 39.63 -47.93
C SER A 44 41.82 39.08 -47.52
N THR A 45 40.78 39.90 -47.66
CA THR A 45 39.37 39.49 -47.44
C THR A 45 38.66 39.14 -48.74
N ASN A 46 39.25 39.43 -49.91
CA ASN A 46 38.60 39.28 -51.22
C ASN A 46 39.51 38.70 -52.31
N ALA A 47 40.78 38.41 -52.01
CA ALA A 47 41.73 37.80 -52.95
C ALA A 47 42.47 36.63 -52.29
N GLY A 48 43.01 35.74 -53.12
CA GLY A 48 43.78 34.57 -52.68
C GLY A 48 45.12 34.46 -53.40
N ILE A 49 45.76 33.30 -53.24
CA ILE A 49 47.06 33.00 -53.86
C ILE A 49 46.85 32.09 -55.06
N LEU A 50 47.38 32.49 -56.22
CA LEU A 50 47.56 31.59 -57.35
C LEU A 50 49.01 31.10 -57.40
N VAL A 51 49.19 29.80 -57.24
CA VAL A 51 50.46 29.11 -57.51
C VAL A 51 50.65 28.92 -59.03
N PRO A 52 51.87 28.60 -59.51
CA PRO A 52 52.09 28.32 -60.93
C PRO A 52 51.08 27.30 -61.48
N ARG A 53 50.40 27.68 -62.57
CA ARG A 53 49.39 26.88 -63.25
C ARG A 53 50.01 26.26 -64.49
N LEU A 54 50.15 24.93 -64.50
CA LEU A 54 50.92 24.21 -65.51
C LEU A 54 50.09 23.07 -66.10
N THR A 55 50.32 22.75 -67.37
CA THR A 55 49.93 21.44 -67.90
C THR A 55 50.81 20.35 -67.29
N GLN A 56 50.38 19.09 -67.37
CA GLN A 56 51.18 17.96 -66.91
C GLN A 56 52.54 17.91 -67.61
N ALA A 57 52.57 18.21 -68.91
CA ALA A 57 53.82 18.28 -69.68
C ALA A 57 54.75 19.39 -69.15
N GLN A 58 54.20 20.58 -68.87
CA GLN A 58 54.97 21.69 -68.30
C GLN A 58 55.48 21.37 -66.89
N ARG A 59 54.65 20.77 -66.02
CA ARG A 59 55.05 20.29 -64.69
C ARG A 59 56.19 19.27 -64.76
N ASN A 60 56.11 18.32 -65.69
CA ASN A 60 57.15 17.31 -65.89
C ASN A 60 58.45 17.89 -66.48
N SER A 61 58.38 19.06 -67.13
CA SER A 61 59.54 19.78 -67.66
C SER A 61 60.27 20.67 -66.64
N ILE A 62 59.76 20.79 -65.41
CA ILE A 62 60.46 21.54 -64.35
C ILE A 62 61.77 20.83 -64.04
N SER A 63 62.90 21.50 -64.27
CA SER A 63 64.23 20.98 -63.93
C SER A 63 64.47 21.11 -62.43
N ASN A 64 64.88 20.01 -61.78
CA ASN A 64 65.21 19.96 -60.35
C ASN A 64 64.14 20.58 -59.42
N PRO A 65 62.86 20.18 -59.50
CA PRO A 65 61.81 20.75 -58.65
C PRO A 65 62.10 20.49 -57.17
N ALA A 66 62.05 21.51 -56.34
CA ALA A 66 62.27 21.35 -54.90
C ALA A 66 61.24 20.38 -54.27
N THR A 67 61.65 19.66 -53.24
CA THR A 67 60.71 18.91 -52.39
C THR A 67 59.72 19.90 -51.75
N GLY A 68 58.44 19.60 -51.81
CA GLY A 68 57.35 20.47 -51.35
C GLY A 68 56.92 21.55 -52.34
N LEU A 69 57.51 21.63 -53.55
CA LEU A 69 57.08 22.60 -54.57
C LEU A 69 55.61 22.40 -54.93
N LEU A 70 54.78 23.41 -54.65
CA LEU A 70 53.33 23.40 -54.91
C LEU A 70 53.01 24.03 -56.27
N ILE A 71 52.19 23.34 -57.07
CA ILE A 71 51.68 23.81 -58.36
C ILE A 71 50.20 23.45 -58.51
N PHE A 72 49.51 24.13 -59.44
CA PHE A 72 48.17 23.73 -59.87
C PHE A 72 48.26 23.15 -61.29
N GLN A 73 47.88 21.88 -61.45
CA GLN A 73 47.83 21.25 -62.76
C GLN A 73 46.50 21.58 -63.44
N THR A 74 46.53 22.04 -64.69
CA THR A 74 45.33 22.51 -65.41
C THR A 74 44.68 21.45 -66.30
N ASP A 75 45.39 20.36 -66.62
CA ASP A 75 44.94 19.26 -67.47
C ASP A 75 45.25 17.89 -66.83
N ASN A 76 44.89 16.80 -67.51
CA ASN A 76 45.13 15.40 -67.14
C ASN A 76 45.04 15.10 -65.63
N THR A 77 43.83 15.21 -65.08
CA THR A 77 43.51 15.25 -63.63
C THR A 77 43.91 16.57 -62.96
N PRO A 78 43.16 17.65 -63.21
CA PRO A 78 43.41 18.96 -62.60
C PRO A 78 43.39 18.93 -61.08
N GLY A 79 44.13 19.85 -60.47
CA GLY A 79 44.18 20.03 -59.01
C GLY A 79 45.52 20.55 -58.51
N PHE A 80 45.65 20.69 -57.19
CA PHE A 80 46.91 21.03 -56.55
C PHE A 80 47.81 19.81 -56.45
N TYR A 81 49.09 19.96 -56.79
CA TYR A 81 50.11 18.92 -56.67
C TYR A 81 51.33 19.48 -55.96
N TYR A 82 51.98 18.64 -55.15
CA TYR A 82 53.29 18.95 -54.60
C TYR A 82 54.31 17.87 -54.96
N ASN A 83 55.59 18.25 -55.04
CA ASN A 83 56.66 17.27 -55.20
C ASN A 83 56.98 16.62 -53.84
N ALA A 84 56.50 15.39 -53.62
CA ALA A 84 56.84 14.58 -52.44
C ALA A 84 58.21 13.88 -52.55
N GLY A 85 58.80 13.89 -53.74
CA GLY A 85 60.11 13.28 -54.01
C GLY A 85 61.26 14.24 -53.77
N THR A 86 62.40 13.95 -54.40
CA THR A 86 63.59 14.82 -54.37
C THR A 86 63.72 15.61 -55.68
N ALA A 87 64.64 16.57 -55.74
CA ALA A 87 64.91 17.31 -56.97
C ALA A 87 65.38 16.42 -58.13
N GLY A 88 66.18 15.38 -57.85
CA GLY A 88 66.67 14.43 -58.86
C GLY A 88 65.69 13.31 -59.22
N SER A 89 64.64 13.13 -58.43
CA SER A 89 63.61 12.11 -58.67
C SER A 89 62.26 12.63 -58.14
N PRO A 90 61.59 13.51 -58.90
CA PRO A 90 60.32 14.09 -58.46
C PRO A 90 59.21 13.06 -58.39
N SER A 91 58.38 13.15 -57.35
CA SER A 91 57.17 12.37 -57.17
C SER A 91 56.01 13.32 -56.95
N TRP A 92 55.20 13.52 -57.99
CA TRP A 92 54.09 14.47 -57.94
C TRP A 92 52.86 13.81 -57.31
N ILE A 93 52.49 14.24 -56.11
CA ILE A 93 51.31 13.79 -55.40
C ILE A 93 50.24 14.87 -55.47
N LYS A 94 49.02 14.49 -55.88
CA LYS A 94 47.86 15.36 -55.84
C LYS A 94 47.45 15.59 -54.39
N LEU A 95 47.29 16.84 -53.98
CA LEU A 95 46.66 17.16 -52.72
C LEU A 95 45.16 16.86 -52.86
N THR A 96 44.74 15.73 -52.32
CA THR A 96 43.35 15.35 -52.16
C THR A 96 43.07 15.24 -50.68
N ILE A 97 41.85 15.59 -50.26
CA ILE A 97 41.33 15.01 -49.02
C ILE A 97 41.32 13.50 -49.26
N PRO A 98 41.78 12.65 -48.34
CA PRO A 98 41.60 11.22 -48.49
C PRO A 98 40.12 10.99 -48.80
N THR A 99 39.83 10.61 -50.04
CA THR A 99 38.59 9.92 -50.35
C THR A 99 38.63 8.67 -49.52
N ASP A 100 37.54 8.37 -48.83
CA ASP A 100 37.40 7.19 -48.03
C ASP A 100 38.09 5.99 -48.69
N ASN A 101 39.10 5.50 -47.99
CA ASN A 101 39.95 4.39 -48.41
C ASN A 101 39.78 3.23 -47.43
N PHE A 102 38.80 3.33 -46.52
CA PHE A 102 38.32 2.25 -45.69
C PHE A 102 37.12 1.63 -46.41
N ASP A 103 37.03 0.31 -46.41
CA ASP A 103 35.83 -0.39 -46.86
C ASP A 103 34.80 -0.26 -45.74
N ASP A 104 34.22 0.94 -45.59
CA ASP A 104 32.98 1.09 -44.83
C ASP A 104 31.81 0.61 -45.72
N ALA A 105 30.79 0.03 -45.09
CA ALA A 105 29.86 -0.81 -45.82
C ALA A 105 28.90 -0.05 -46.76
N ASP A 106 28.94 1.28 -46.80
CA ASP A 106 27.95 2.10 -47.51
C ASP A 106 28.51 3.20 -48.44
N ALA A 107 29.83 3.46 -48.48
CA ALA A 107 30.50 4.34 -49.46
C ALA A 107 29.90 5.75 -49.58
N ASP A 108 29.21 6.23 -48.53
CA ASP A 108 28.57 7.54 -48.51
C ASP A 108 29.49 8.59 -47.89
N ALA A 109 30.05 9.46 -48.73
CA ALA A 109 31.01 10.49 -48.30
C ALA A 109 30.40 11.68 -47.53
N THR A 110 29.15 11.56 -47.07
CA THR A 110 28.43 12.64 -46.38
C THR A 110 28.15 12.36 -44.91
N ASN A 111 28.36 11.12 -44.46
CA ASN A 111 27.93 10.67 -43.15
C ASN A 111 29.10 10.28 -42.21
N GLU A 112 30.36 10.57 -42.56
CA GLU A 112 31.51 10.05 -41.79
C GLU A 112 31.78 10.81 -40.48
N LEU A 113 31.29 12.05 -40.35
CA LEU A 113 31.41 12.87 -39.14
C LEU A 113 30.02 13.23 -38.61
N GLN A 114 29.43 12.31 -37.85
CA GLN A 114 28.09 12.50 -37.30
C GLN A 114 28.13 13.26 -35.97
N THR A 115 27.22 14.21 -35.83
CA THR A 115 26.95 14.84 -34.53
C THR A 115 26.00 13.95 -33.75
N ILE A 116 26.38 13.58 -32.53
CA ILE A 116 25.51 12.88 -31.58
C ILE A 116 24.69 13.93 -30.84
N SER A 117 23.36 13.84 -30.93
CA SER A 117 22.46 14.70 -30.18
C SER A 117 21.51 13.88 -29.32
N ILE A 118 21.07 14.46 -28.20
CA ILE A 118 20.08 13.84 -27.32
C ILE A 118 18.92 14.81 -27.10
N SER A 119 17.70 14.32 -27.29
CA SER A 119 16.46 15.02 -26.95
C SER A 119 15.54 14.04 -26.23
N ASP A 120 15.06 14.43 -25.05
CA ASP A 120 14.34 13.56 -24.13
C ASP A 120 15.09 12.24 -23.88
N HIS A 121 14.61 11.14 -24.47
CA HIS A 121 15.16 9.79 -24.35
C HIS A 121 15.69 9.25 -25.68
N GLU A 122 15.75 10.07 -26.72
CA GLU A 122 16.24 9.66 -28.04
C GLU A 122 17.63 10.23 -28.28
N ILE A 123 18.59 9.33 -28.52
CA ILE A 123 19.91 9.68 -29.03
C ILE A 123 19.83 9.57 -30.55
N THR A 124 20.09 10.66 -31.26
CA THR A 124 20.10 10.70 -32.73
C THR A 124 21.49 11.01 -33.26
N LEU A 125 21.79 10.44 -34.43
CA LEU A 125 22.97 10.77 -35.20
C LEU A 125 22.58 11.63 -36.40
N SER A 126 23.41 12.62 -36.76
CA SER A 126 23.19 13.42 -37.97
C SER A 126 23.36 12.59 -39.25
N ASP A 127 22.97 13.18 -40.38
CA ASP A 127 23.29 12.66 -41.72
C ASP A 127 22.81 11.22 -41.97
N GLY A 128 21.64 10.87 -41.41
CA GLY A 128 21.00 9.58 -41.65
C GLY A 128 21.53 8.42 -40.81
N GLY A 129 22.41 8.66 -39.82
CA GLY A 129 22.97 7.63 -38.94
C GLY A 129 21.95 6.92 -38.03
N GLY A 130 20.70 7.37 -38.02
CA GLY A 130 19.60 6.75 -37.28
C GLY A 130 19.43 7.26 -35.86
N SER A 131 18.63 6.54 -35.08
CA SER A 131 18.35 6.90 -33.68
C SER A 131 18.23 5.66 -32.79
N VAL A 132 18.53 5.86 -31.50
CA VAL A 132 18.35 4.89 -30.43
C VAL A 132 17.52 5.54 -29.34
N ILE A 133 16.36 4.94 -29.05
CA ILE A 133 15.59 5.27 -27.85
C ILE A 133 16.28 4.60 -26.68
N VAL A 134 16.79 5.39 -25.74
CA VAL A 134 17.27 4.91 -24.44
C VAL A 134 16.02 4.58 -23.60
N PRO A 135 15.79 3.32 -23.20
CA PRO A 135 14.63 2.98 -22.39
C PRO A 135 14.68 3.75 -21.08
N ASP A 136 13.66 4.58 -20.83
CA ASP A 136 13.46 5.22 -19.52
C ASP A 136 13.08 4.14 -18.51
N ASN A 137 14.02 3.76 -17.64
CA ASN A 137 13.77 2.89 -16.50
C ASN A 137 13.44 3.68 -15.22
N ASN A 138 13.26 5.00 -15.32
CA ASN A 138 13.00 5.89 -14.21
C ASN A 138 11.65 6.59 -14.37
N THR A 139 10.65 5.82 -14.80
CA THR A 139 9.24 6.21 -14.71
C THR A 139 8.95 6.59 -13.26
N THR A 140 8.77 7.89 -12.98
CA THR A 140 8.29 8.35 -11.68
C THR A 140 6.83 7.93 -11.55
N TYR A 141 6.59 6.80 -10.90
CA TYR A 141 5.26 6.43 -10.46
C TYR A 141 4.77 7.49 -9.47
N SER A 142 3.76 8.28 -9.84
CA SER A 142 3.02 9.02 -8.83
C SER A 142 2.18 8.00 -8.08
N ALA A 143 2.56 7.77 -6.83
CA ALA A 143 1.70 7.07 -5.94
C ALA A 143 0.41 7.91 -5.81
N GLY A 144 -0.77 7.29 -5.95
CA GLY A 144 -2.05 7.99 -5.75
C GLY A 144 -2.11 8.62 -4.34
N ASN A 145 -3.14 9.42 -4.05
CA ASN A 145 -3.25 10.30 -2.86
C ASN A 145 -2.88 9.72 -1.47
N GLN A 146 -2.68 8.41 -1.35
CA GLN A 146 -2.59 7.63 -0.11
C GLN A 146 -1.48 6.59 -0.13
N LEU A 147 -0.65 6.56 -1.17
CA LEU A 147 0.60 5.80 -1.18
C LEU A 147 1.73 6.84 -1.27
N GLY A 148 2.75 6.72 -0.43
CA GLY A 148 3.92 7.58 -0.43
C GLY A 148 5.17 6.72 -0.35
N LEU A 149 6.18 7.01 -1.15
CA LEU A 149 7.48 6.33 -1.06
C LEU A 149 8.43 7.18 -0.21
N SER A 150 8.90 6.65 0.93
CA SER A 150 9.94 7.27 1.75
C SER A 150 11.21 6.43 1.68
N GLY A 151 12.22 6.91 0.96
CA GLY A 151 13.41 6.12 0.65
C GLY A 151 13.06 4.89 -0.20
N THR A 152 13.27 3.69 0.35
CA THR A 152 12.94 2.41 -0.29
C THR A 152 11.66 1.75 0.26
N THR A 153 10.92 2.45 1.13
CA THR A 153 9.76 1.91 1.83
C THR A 153 8.48 2.56 1.35
N PHE A 154 7.49 1.75 0.96
CA PHE A 154 6.15 2.22 0.65
C PHE A 154 5.35 2.42 1.94
N ASN A 155 4.92 3.66 2.15
CA ASN A 155 4.01 4.05 3.22
C ASN A 155 2.60 4.21 2.64
N VAL A 156 1.60 3.79 3.40
CA VAL A 156 0.19 4.08 3.12
C VAL A 156 -0.25 5.19 4.08
N THR A 157 -0.83 6.26 3.55
CA THR A 157 -1.44 7.34 4.36
C THR A 157 -2.94 7.29 4.17
N GLU A 158 -3.71 7.12 5.24
CA GLU A 158 -5.18 7.06 5.16
C GLU A 158 -5.81 8.41 4.78
N GLY A 159 -6.95 8.37 4.07
CA GLY A 159 -7.73 9.57 3.75
C GLY A 159 -9.02 9.28 3.00
N SER A 160 -9.83 10.31 2.75
CA SER A 160 -11.09 10.21 2.01
C SER A 160 -10.88 9.58 0.62
N GLY A 161 -11.41 8.38 0.41
CA GLY A 161 -11.30 7.62 -0.84
C GLY A 161 -10.28 6.48 -0.85
N SER A 162 -9.69 6.09 0.30
CA SER A 162 -8.89 4.86 0.36
C SER A 162 -9.81 3.67 0.23
N GLY A 163 -9.57 2.84 -0.81
CA GLY A 163 -10.19 1.52 -0.92
C GLY A 163 -9.67 0.51 0.09
N LEU A 164 -8.74 0.94 0.96
CA LEU A 164 -8.40 0.25 2.19
C LEU A 164 -9.44 0.66 3.21
N ASP A 165 -10.19 -0.32 3.74
CA ASP A 165 -10.93 -0.09 4.97
C ASP A 165 -9.90 0.34 6.05
N GLY A 166 -10.23 1.35 6.86
CA GLY A 166 -9.40 1.68 8.03
C GLY A 166 -9.35 0.54 9.05
N ASP A 167 -10.23 -0.43 8.86
CA ASP A 167 -10.59 -1.51 9.76
C ASP A 167 -9.49 -2.57 9.95
N MET A 168 -8.64 -2.77 8.94
CA MET A 168 -7.48 -3.68 9.06
C MET A 168 -6.25 -3.04 9.76
N VAL A 169 -6.28 -1.75 10.12
CA VAL A 169 -5.09 -1.06 10.67
C VAL A 169 -5.37 -0.23 11.93
N ASP A 170 -6.57 0.31 12.14
CA ASP A 170 -6.91 1.17 13.30
C ASP A 170 -7.48 0.42 14.52
N GLY A 171 -7.78 -0.88 14.38
CA GLY A 171 -8.35 -1.70 15.45
C GLY A 171 -9.82 -1.46 15.73
N GLN A 172 -10.55 -0.72 14.88
CA GLN A 172 -11.96 -0.42 15.07
C GLN A 172 -12.85 -1.67 14.93
N HIS A 173 -12.47 -2.68 14.12
CA HIS A 173 -13.15 -3.99 14.11
C HIS A 173 -13.10 -4.73 15.44
N TRP A 174 -12.18 -4.39 16.35
CA TRP A 174 -12.23 -4.96 17.69
C TRP A 174 -13.53 -4.55 18.41
N SER A 175 -14.09 -3.37 18.16
CA SER A 175 -15.36 -2.93 18.76
C SER A 175 -16.57 -3.73 18.23
N ASP A 176 -16.61 -3.97 16.93
CA ASP A 176 -17.74 -4.66 16.26
C ASP A 176 -17.66 -6.19 16.46
N ILE A 177 -16.44 -6.74 16.51
CA ILE A 177 -16.20 -8.12 16.93
C ILE A 177 -16.44 -8.28 18.43
N GLN A 178 -16.08 -7.30 19.28
CA GLN A 178 -16.36 -7.36 20.72
C GLN A 178 -17.86 -7.27 21.01
N THR A 179 -18.64 -6.53 20.23
CA THR A 179 -20.11 -6.56 20.35
C THR A 179 -20.68 -7.90 19.88
N TRP A 180 -20.15 -8.52 18.83
CA TRP A 180 -20.56 -9.86 18.41
C TRP A 180 -20.16 -10.95 19.44
N VAL A 181 -18.92 -10.95 19.92
CA VAL A 181 -18.38 -11.88 20.93
C VAL A 181 -19.09 -11.70 22.28
N ASN A 182 -19.39 -10.46 22.70
CA ASN A 182 -20.17 -10.22 23.92
C ASN A 182 -21.68 -10.46 23.72
N SER A 183 -22.21 -10.41 22.49
CA SER A 183 -23.61 -10.77 22.21
C SER A 183 -23.86 -12.28 22.18
N ASN A 184 -22.79 -13.09 22.20
CA ASN A 184 -22.86 -14.53 21.98
C ASN A 184 -22.68 -15.41 23.22
N ASP A 185 -22.51 -14.84 24.42
CA ASP A 185 -22.87 -15.37 25.75
C ASP A 185 -21.99 -14.73 26.85
N ASP A 186 -22.44 -13.60 27.39
CA ASP A 186 -21.94 -13.03 28.64
C ASP A 186 -22.92 -13.28 29.80
N ASN A 187 -23.37 -14.54 29.96
CA ASN A 187 -23.84 -15.15 31.20
C ASN A 187 -24.20 -14.16 32.35
N THR A 188 -25.48 -14.01 32.68
CA THR A 188 -26.01 -14.26 34.05
C THR A 188 -27.45 -13.81 34.34
N THR A 189 -28.20 -13.19 33.44
CA THR A 189 -29.55 -12.68 33.80
C THR A 189 -30.71 -13.53 33.29
N TYR A 190 -30.79 -14.78 33.75
CA TYR A 190 -32.04 -15.54 33.68
C TYR A 190 -32.85 -15.29 34.95
N SER A 191 -34.03 -14.68 34.83
CA SER A 191 -34.97 -14.66 35.94
C SER A 191 -35.73 -15.99 35.96
N ALA A 192 -35.66 -16.71 37.08
CA ALA A 192 -36.55 -17.83 37.29
C ALA A 192 -37.99 -17.28 37.41
N GLY A 193 -38.94 -17.86 36.65
CA GLY A 193 -40.35 -17.55 36.82
C GLY A 193 -40.82 -17.86 38.25
N THR A 194 -41.91 -17.24 38.70
CA THR A 194 -42.43 -17.37 40.07
C THR A 194 -42.50 -18.85 40.51
N GLY A 195 -41.73 -19.23 41.53
CA GLY A 195 -41.70 -20.59 42.09
C GLY A 195 -40.55 -21.49 41.63
N LEU A 196 -39.63 -20.99 40.79
CA LEU A 196 -38.39 -21.69 40.44
C LEU A 196 -37.18 -20.98 41.06
N ASN A 197 -36.14 -21.73 41.41
CA ASN A 197 -34.86 -21.19 41.84
C ASN A 197 -33.78 -21.57 40.83
N LEU A 198 -32.89 -20.63 40.50
CA LEU A 198 -31.77 -20.83 39.59
C LEU A 198 -30.45 -20.67 40.37
N ALA A 199 -29.68 -21.75 40.46
CA ALA A 199 -28.34 -21.74 41.03
C ALA A 199 -27.33 -22.18 39.96
N GLY A 200 -26.49 -21.24 39.49
CA GLY A 200 -25.63 -21.46 38.33
C GLY A 200 -26.46 -21.71 37.06
N THR A 201 -26.30 -22.88 36.44
CA THR A 201 -27.00 -23.27 35.20
C THR A 201 -28.12 -24.29 35.43
N THR A 202 -28.43 -24.65 36.68
CA THR A 202 -29.43 -25.67 37.00
C THR A 202 -30.68 -25.06 37.61
N PHE A 203 -31.84 -25.32 37.00
CA PHE A 203 -33.13 -25.00 37.59
C PHE A 203 -33.51 -26.06 38.62
N SER A 204 -33.87 -25.61 39.82
CA SER A 204 -34.43 -26.46 40.87
C SER A 204 -35.81 -25.95 41.25
N ALA A 205 -36.75 -26.88 41.41
CA ALA A 205 -38.04 -26.58 42.02
C ALA A 205 -37.94 -26.83 43.52
N ASP A 206 -37.80 -25.76 44.30
CA ASP A 206 -37.91 -25.82 45.75
C ASP A 206 -39.38 -25.63 46.15
N PHE A 207 -40.09 -26.74 46.30
CA PHE A 207 -41.45 -26.74 46.83
C PHE A 207 -41.43 -26.63 48.36
N GLY A 208 -40.80 -25.57 48.89
CA GLY A 208 -40.86 -25.25 50.31
C GLY A 208 -42.30 -25.32 50.84
N ASN A 209 -42.47 -25.43 52.16
CA ASN A 209 -43.74 -25.61 52.90
C ASN A 209 -44.81 -24.50 52.71
N THR A 210 -44.70 -23.70 51.64
CA THR A 210 -45.59 -22.64 51.20
C THR A 210 -46.43 -23.12 50.03
N THR A 211 -47.67 -23.51 50.35
CA THR A 211 -48.89 -23.53 49.54
C THR A 211 -48.75 -23.21 48.04
N VAL A 212 -48.66 -24.25 47.22
CA VAL A 212 -48.98 -24.18 45.80
C VAL A 212 -50.48 -23.87 45.66
N ALA A 213 -50.81 -22.71 45.10
CA ALA A 213 -52.18 -22.37 44.72
C ALA A 213 -52.68 -23.36 43.66
N GLY A 214 -53.44 -24.37 44.09
CA GLY A 214 -54.06 -25.34 43.18
C GLY A 214 -54.31 -26.73 43.75
N ASN A 215 -53.63 -27.13 44.83
CA ASN A 215 -53.91 -28.39 45.54
C ASN A 215 -53.57 -28.25 47.03
N GLY A 216 -54.21 -27.28 47.68
CA GLY A 216 -54.24 -27.25 49.13
C GLY A 216 -54.93 -28.51 49.65
N LEU A 217 -54.18 -29.37 50.33
CA LEU A 217 -54.68 -30.41 51.20
C LEU A 217 -55.81 -29.84 52.07
N LYS A 218 -57.06 -30.03 51.66
CA LYS A 218 -58.22 -29.83 52.52
C LYS A 218 -58.15 -30.95 53.57
N THR A 219 -57.55 -30.66 54.71
CA THR A 219 -57.52 -31.50 55.92
C THR A 219 -58.89 -31.64 56.60
N GLN A 220 -59.96 -31.62 55.80
CA GLN A 220 -61.34 -31.91 56.19
C GLN A 220 -61.96 -32.76 55.09
N GLY A 221 -61.46 -33.99 54.96
CA GLY A 221 -62.05 -35.02 54.13
C GLY A 221 -62.75 -36.05 55.01
N ASN A 222 -63.94 -36.48 54.60
CA ASN A 222 -64.82 -37.43 55.29
C ASN A 222 -64.24 -38.86 55.46
N PHE A 223 -62.93 -39.05 55.28
CA PHE A 223 -62.23 -40.33 55.39
C PHE A 223 -60.97 -40.20 56.24
N GLY A 224 -61.17 -40.08 57.56
CA GLY A 224 -60.24 -40.57 58.58
C GLY A 224 -58.85 -39.93 58.67
N GLN A 225 -58.76 -38.62 58.92
CA GLN A 225 -57.49 -38.04 59.38
C GLN A 225 -57.34 -38.19 60.91
N PHE A 226 -56.20 -38.75 61.33
CA PHE A 226 -55.75 -39.07 62.69
C PHE A 226 -55.63 -37.84 63.62
N GLN A 227 -56.72 -37.19 63.97
CA GLN A 227 -56.77 -36.27 65.11
C GLN A 227 -57.63 -36.85 66.24
N ALA A 228 -57.26 -36.54 67.48
CA ALA A 228 -57.90 -37.07 68.69
C ALA A 228 -59.44 -36.89 68.64
N HIS A 229 -60.16 -37.99 68.48
CA HIS A 229 -61.62 -37.97 68.39
C HIS A 229 -62.23 -37.64 69.77
N GLY A 230 -63.18 -36.71 69.81
CA GLY A 230 -63.95 -36.41 71.02
C GLY A 230 -64.70 -37.64 71.51
N THR A 231 -64.71 -37.87 72.82
CA THR A 231 -65.52 -38.91 73.46
C THR A 231 -66.86 -38.32 73.88
N TYR A 232 -67.96 -38.91 73.42
CA TYR A 232 -69.33 -38.48 73.71
C TYR A 232 -70.07 -39.53 74.54
N THR A 233 -71.15 -39.17 75.24
CA THR A 233 -71.97 -40.13 76.02
C THR A 233 -73.43 -40.20 75.53
N ASP A 234 -73.80 -39.39 74.54
CA ASP A 234 -75.14 -39.27 73.97
C ASP A 234 -75.04 -39.08 72.45
N PHE A 235 -75.83 -39.82 71.68
CA PHE A 235 -75.89 -39.68 70.22
C PHE A 235 -76.47 -38.35 69.74
N ASN A 236 -77.34 -37.70 70.54
CA ASN A 236 -77.87 -36.37 70.23
C ASN A 236 -76.86 -35.25 70.52
N ALA A 237 -75.71 -35.55 71.14
CA ALA A 237 -74.65 -34.56 71.33
C ALA A 237 -74.00 -34.20 69.99
N VAL A 238 -74.08 -32.92 69.63
CA VAL A 238 -73.51 -32.37 68.40
C VAL A 238 -71.98 -32.56 68.42
N PRO A 239 -71.39 -33.32 67.48
CA PRO A 239 -69.95 -33.51 67.47
C PRO A 239 -69.21 -32.24 67.00
N ASN A 240 -67.97 -32.08 67.45
CA ASN A 240 -67.14 -30.92 67.13
C ASN A 240 -66.58 -30.96 65.70
N TYR A 241 -66.40 -32.17 65.13
CA TYR A 241 -65.77 -32.37 63.81
C TYR A 241 -66.49 -33.42 62.95
N TRP A 242 -66.51 -33.21 61.62
CA TRP A 242 -66.97 -34.17 60.61
C TRP A 242 -66.12 -35.45 60.61
N GLY A 243 -66.75 -36.58 60.29
CA GLY A 243 -66.12 -37.90 60.31
C GLY A 243 -66.38 -38.71 61.59
N TRP A 244 -65.42 -39.55 61.93
CA TRP A 244 -65.52 -40.55 63.01
C TRP A 244 -65.49 -39.92 64.40
N ASN A 245 -66.26 -40.48 65.34
CA ASN A 245 -66.34 -40.09 66.74
C ASN A 245 -66.58 -41.34 67.60
N TYR A 246 -66.18 -41.30 68.86
CA TYR A 246 -66.40 -42.41 69.80
C TYR A 246 -67.48 -42.04 70.82
N VAL A 247 -68.48 -42.90 70.98
CA VAL A 247 -69.57 -42.70 71.95
C VAL A 247 -69.50 -43.80 73.02
N GLN A 248 -69.34 -43.40 74.27
CA GLN A 248 -69.27 -44.26 75.45
C GLN A 248 -70.62 -44.19 76.21
N GLY A 249 -71.51 -45.12 75.91
CA GLY A 249 -72.89 -45.18 76.40
C GLY A 249 -73.86 -45.60 75.30
N ASN A 250 -75.14 -45.77 75.65
CA ASN A 250 -76.21 -46.10 74.70
C ASN A 250 -77.38 -45.10 74.74
N THR A 251 -77.18 -43.93 75.36
CA THR A 251 -78.17 -42.85 75.38
C THR A 251 -78.45 -42.39 73.95
N ASN A 252 -79.72 -42.51 73.53
CA ASN A 252 -80.20 -42.23 72.16
C ASN A 252 -79.48 -43.02 71.05
N ALA A 253 -78.80 -44.12 71.39
CA ALA A 253 -78.21 -45.00 70.38
C ALA A 253 -79.31 -45.74 69.60
N PRO A 254 -79.02 -46.25 68.38
CA PRO A 254 -80.01 -46.98 67.59
C PRO A 254 -80.62 -48.21 68.29
N ASN A 255 -79.89 -48.80 69.24
CA ASN A 255 -80.39 -49.84 70.13
C ASN A 255 -79.54 -49.89 71.42
N SER A 256 -79.92 -50.78 72.35
CA SER A 256 -79.23 -50.96 73.64
C SER A 256 -78.22 -52.13 73.65
N THR A 257 -77.88 -52.74 72.50
CA THR A 257 -77.06 -53.96 72.46
C THR A 257 -75.56 -53.73 72.69
N SER A 258 -75.09 -52.48 72.65
CA SER A 258 -73.73 -52.11 73.02
C SER A 258 -73.70 -50.87 73.92
N SER A 259 -72.75 -50.86 74.87
CA SER A 259 -72.41 -49.70 75.69
C SER A 259 -71.32 -48.81 75.07
N GLN A 260 -70.85 -49.10 73.85
CA GLN A 260 -69.80 -48.35 73.16
C GLN A 260 -70.01 -48.35 71.63
N TRP A 261 -69.78 -47.23 70.97
CA TRP A 261 -70.09 -47.09 69.54
C TRP A 261 -69.05 -46.28 68.78
N TYR A 262 -68.80 -46.66 67.53
CA TYR A 262 -68.18 -45.79 66.53
C TYR A 262 -69.29 -45.06 65.77
N ARG A 263 -69.27 -43.74 65.80
CA ARG A 263 -70.22 -42.87 65.11
C ARG A 263 -69.51 -42.14 63.98
N GLU A 264 -69.95 -42.32 62.74
CA GLU A 264 -69.50 -41.53 61.59
C GLU A 264 -70.57 -40.50 61.25
N VAL A 265 -70.17 -39.22 61.19
CA VAL A 265 -71.08 -38.14 60.82
C VAL A 265 -70.57 -37.51 59.53
N VAL A 266 -71.34 -37.70 58.46
CA VAL A 266 -70.99 -37.30 57.09
C VAL A 266 -71.76 -36.04 56.71
N SER A 267 -71.03 -35.04 56.21
CA SER A 267 -71.64 -33.81 55.67
C SER A 267 -72.38 -34.12 54.37
N LEU A 268 -73.58 -33.55 54.22
CA LEU A 268 -74.39 -33.65 52.99
C LEU A 268 -74.10 -32.51 52.00
N GLY A 269 -73.00 -31.78 52.18
CA GLY A 269 -72.54 -30.70 51.31
C GLY A 269 -73.01 -29.31 51.72
N ASP A 270 -72.59 -28.31 50.94
CA ASP A 270 -72.68 -26.88 51.30
C ASP A 270 -74.12 -26.36 51.42
N ASN A 271 -75.11 -27.05 50.83
CA ASN A 271 -76.53 -26.70 50.93
C ASN A 271 -77.16 -27.06 52.30
N TYR A 272 -76.46 -27.83 53.14
CA TYR A 272 -76.92 -28.30 54.45
C TYR A 272 -75.90 -27.91 55.55
N SER A 273 -75.57 -26.62 55.61
CA SER A 273 -74.33 -26.07 56.15
C SER A 273 -74.20 -25.97 57.69
N ALA A 274 -74.95 -26.73 58.48
CA ALA A 274 -74.83 -26.65 59.95
C ALA A 274 -74.73 -28.01 60.63
N ARG A 275 -73.90 -28.08 61.69
CA ARG A 275 -73.91 -29.16 62.69
C ARG A 275 -74.71 -28.69 63.89
N GLY A 276 -75.73 -29.44 64.28
CA GLY A 276 -76.62 -29.11 65.39
C GLY A 276 -78.03 -28.74 64.94
N ALA A 277 -78.81 -28.12 65.82
CA ALA A 277 -80.23 -27.86 65.60
C ALA A 277 -80.49 -27.11 64.28
N GLY A 278 -81.25 -27.75 63.37
CA GLY A 278 -81.57 -27.21 62.04
C GLY A 278 -80.61 -27.60 60.92
N GLY A 279 -79.51 -28.30 61.23
CA GLY A 279 -78.58 -28.89 60.26
C GLY A 279 -78.99 -30.31 59.83
N TYR A 280 -78.49 -30.75 58.67
CA TYR A 280 -78.72 -32.11 58.16
C TYR A 280 -77.38 -32.82 57.94
N SER A 281 -77.27 -34.04 58.44
CA SER A 281 -76.12 -34.93 58.27
C SER A 281 -76.58 -36.38 58.11
N LEU A 282 -75.79 -37.19 57.42
CA LEU A 282 -75.91 -38.64 57.51
C LEU A 282 -75.10 -39.11 58.72
N GLU A 283 -75.76 -39.80 59.64
CA GLU A 283 -75.09 -40.44 60.77
C GLU A 283 -75.15 -41.96 60.63
N LEU A 284 -73.99 -42.59 60.77
CA LEU A 284 -73.83 -44.03 60.81
C LEU A 284 -73.30 -44.41 62.19
N ALA A 285 -73.93 -45.39 62.83
CA ALA A 285 -73.52 -45.88 64.14
C ALA A 285 -73.19 -47.37 64.04
N PHE A 286 -71.98 -47.72 64.47
CA PHE A 286 -71.47 -49.08 64.47
C PHE A 286 -71.28 -49.52 65.92
N PRO A 287 -72.05 -50.52 66.42
CA PRO A 287 -71.91 -50.99 67.79
C PRO A 287 -70.55 -51.67 67.95
N ARG A 288 -69.83 -51.30 69.01
CA ARG A 288 -68.62 -52.00 69.40
C ARG A 288 -69.00 -53.09 70.39
N TYR A 289 -68.94 -54.34 69.96
CA TYR A 289 -69.07 -55.45 70.88
C TYR A 289 -67.71 -55.69 71.54
N ASN A 290 -67.70 -55.79 72.88
CA ASN A 290 -66.53 -56.29 73.58
C ASN A 290 -66.40 -57.77 73.19
N HIS A 291 -65.40 -58.10 72.39
CA HIS A 291 -64.88 -59.46 72.32
C HIS A 291 -63.92 -59.67 73.48
#